data_AF-A0A6I9WWG6-F1
#
_entry.id   AF-A0A6I9WWG6-F1
#
_cell.length_a   1.000
_cell.length_b   1.000
_cell.length_c   1.000
_cell.angle_alpha   90.00
_cell.angle_beta   90.00
_cell.angle_gamma   90.00
#
_symmetry.space_group_name_H-M   'P 1'
#
loop_
_entity.id
_entity.type
_entity.pdbx_description
1 polymer ?
#
loop_
_entity_poly.entity_id
_entity_poly.type
_entity_poly.pdbx_seq_one_letter_code
_entity_poly.pdbx_strand_id
1 'polypeptide(L)'
;MQRILSFPQMSRNIGESSEYVTKRLCFSFLFSVGFLCLLCGFLLGRFTVERLLEAQVQKIRGELAGNGLWNTEHLQQLVLLELESAPFNYDRMADRQTPDDVQRISGLFSNLSFVDIASNHASYVRGTIRGSQEPDRYIILSAKEDGITVALELAQILNAWQPRRSLIFCVSLTSSDVCPQALPKFMRQKIVAYLAVHGRFARANGRVALSGSDIMRFVAVEGIKTIPGNTNWEYLEQEVFGPRLPVDVPQVIFSFNDDGPAHSQMQHNQNSRVHNVILAQVVSQTIWRLSESIIIQWEPRYFNKTVNEMLKSIDTSRFQDAKEKLKKTLKILLETVKDSNIKIDVADNTQILSIRIWNDLLLDLDKALLCPDEIDLHSKTDLAILHKLLHESISESIILTYLDQMTKCYEDAIQVLKER
;
A
#
# COMPACT_ATOMS: atom_id res chain seq x y z
N MET A 1 -43.71 -81.15 -77.67
CA MET A 1 -43.72 -80.40 -78.95
C MET A 1 -43.21 -78.99 -78.68
N GLN A 2 -42.19 -78.58 -79.42
CA GLN A 2 -41.55 -77.25 -79.33
C GLN A 2 -42.53 -76.13 -79.71
N ARG A 3 -42.47 -75.00 -78.99
CA ARG A 3 -42.76 -73.68 -79.56
C ARG A 3 -41.69 -72.67 -79.12
N ILE A 4 -40.79 -72.50 -80.08
CA ILE A 4 -39.94 -71.37 -80.47
C ILE A 4 -40.08 -70.07 -79.65
N LEU A 5 -38.90 -69.62 -79.25
CA LEU A 5 -38.48 -68.36 -78.64
C LEU A 5 -39.11 -67.12 -79.30
N SER A 6 -39.64 -66.22 -78.48
CA SER A 6 -39.61 -64.78 -78.75
C SER A 6 -38.95 -64.10 -77.54
N PHE A 7 -37.82 -63.46 -77.80
CA PHE A 7 -37.09 -62.62 -76.86
C PHE A 7 -37.83 -61.29 -76.66
N PRO A 8 -38.10 -60.86 -75.41
CA PRO A 8 -38.17 -59.44 -75.06
C PRO A 8 -36.83 -58.99 -74.50
N GLN A 9 -36.37 -57.88 -75.05
CA GLN A 9 -35.08 -57.23 -74.92
C GLN A 9 -34.55 -57.07 -73.48
N MET A 10 -33.24 -57.27 -73.34
CA MET A 10 -32.43 -56.62 -72.30
C MET A 10 -32.66 -55.10 -72.33
N SER A 11 -33.26 -54.54 -71.29
CA SER A 11 -33.01 -53.14 -70.89
C SER A 11 -32.11 -53.14 -69.66
N ARG A 12 -30.80 -53.17 -69.93
CA ARG A 12 -29.73 -52.77 -69.02
C ARG A 12 -30.03 -51.37 -68.46
N ASN A 13 -30.54 -51.26 -67.24
CA ASN A 13 -30.31 -50.06 -66.42
C ASN A 13 -28.97 -50.22 -65.71
N ILE A 14 -27.87 -49.99 -66.44
CA ILE A 14 -26.50 -49.90 -65.89
C ILE A 14 -26.19 -48.46 -65.41
N GLY A 15 -27.12 -47.52 -65.58
CA GLY A 15 -26.92 -46.10 -65.22
C GLY A 15 -27.42 -45.67 -63.83
N GLU A 16 -28.34 -46.40 -63.18
CA GLU A 16 -28.96 -45.92 -61.92
C GLU A 16 -28.14 -46.25 -60.66
N SER A 17 -27.29 -47.28 -60.70
CA SER A 17 -26.45 -47.67 -59.56
C SER A 17 -25.22 -46.77 -59.37
N SER A 18 -24.67 -46.23 -60.46
CA SER A 18 -23.50 -45.34 -60.40
C SER A 18 -23.88 -43.99 -59.80
N GLU A 19 -25.01 -43.40 -60.20
CA GLU A 19 -25.45 -42.08 -59.73
C GLU A 19 -25.75 -42.05 -58.22
N TYR A 20 -26.35 -43.12 -57.69
CA TYR A 20 -26.63 -43.26 -56.26
C TYR A 20 -25.34 -43.39 -55.43
N VAL A 21 -24.33 -44.08 -55.97
CA VAL A 21 -23.00 -44.23 -55.36
C VAL A 21 -22.24 -42.89 -55.42
N THR A 22 -22.29 -42.17 -56.54
CA THR A 22 -21.62 -40.86 -56.69
C THR A 22 -22.23 -39.80 -55.78
N LYS A 23 -23.56 -39.74 -55.63
CA LYS A 23 -24.23 -38.81 -54.69
C LYS A 23 -23.86 -39.11 -53.24
N ARG A 24 -23.85 -40.38 -52.82
CA ARG A 24 -23.42 -40.77 -51.47
C ARG A 24 -21.95 -40.46 -51.21
N LEU A 25 -21.07 -40.70 -52.18
CA LEU A 25 -19.66 -40.33 -52.08
C LEU A 25 -19.46 -38.82 -51.98
N CYS A 26 -20.24 -38.00 -52.72
CA CYS A 26 -20.20 -36.55 -52.60
C CYS A 26 -20.67 -36.05 -51.22
N PHE A 27 -21.78 -36.60 -50.69
CA PHE A 27 -22.24 -36.24 -49.35
C PHE A 27 -21.24 -36.65 -48.26
N SER A 28 -20.67 -37.85 -48.35
CA SER A 28 -19.62 -38.29 -47.43
C SER A 28 -18.36 -37.43 -47.53
N PHE A 29 -17.96 -37.02 -48.74
CA PHE A 29 -16.83 -36.12 -48.95
C PHE A 29 -17.09 -34.73 -48.35
N LEU A 30 -18.24 -34.12 -48.64
CA LEU A 30 -18.63 -32.82 -48.08
C LEU A 30 -18.72 -32.87 -46.55
N PHE A 31 -19.25 -33.96 -45.99
CA PHE A 31 -19.31 -34.16 -44.55
C PHE A 31 -17.91 -34.35 -43.94
N SER A 32 -17.01 -35.05 -44.63
CA SER A 32 -15.61 -35.23 -44.18
C SER A 32 -14.82 -33.91 -44.21
N VAL A 33 -15.01 -33.09 -45.25
CA VAL A 33 -14.39 -31.76 -45.36
C VAL A 33 -14.98 -30.84 -44.30
N GLY A 34 -16.30 -30.84 -44.11
CA GLY A 34 -16.97 -30.07 -43.06
C GLY A 34 -16.50 -30.47 -41.67
N PHE A 35 -16.37 -31.76 -41.40
CA PHE A 35 -15.83 -32.28 -40.14
C PHE A 35 -14.37 -31.86 -39.92
N LEU A 36 -13.52 -31.95 -40.95
CA LEU A 36 -12.13 -31.50 -40.87
C LEU A 36 -12.03 -29.99 -40.63
N CYS A 37 -12.85 -29.18 -41.29
CA CYS A 37 -12.91 -27.73 -41.05
C CYS A 37 -13.36 -27.41 -39.61
N LEU A 38 -14.36 -28.11 -39.08
CA LEU A 38 -14.80 -27.95 -37.69
C LEU A 38 -13.72 -28.37 -36.69
N LEU A 39 -13.04 -29.50 -36.95
CA LEU A 39 -11.94 -29.98 -36.10
C LEU A 39 -10.75 -29.02 -36.13
N CYS A 40 -10.33 -28.56 -37.31
CA CYS A 40 -9.27 -27.56 -37.46
C CYS A 40 -9.65 -26.23 -36.80
N GLY A 41 -10.89 -25.77 -36.97
CA GLY A 41 -11.39 -24.56 -36.32
C GLY A 41 -11.40 -24.68 -34.79
N PHE A 42 -11.83 -25.82 -34.26
CA PHE A 42 -11.79 -26.10 -32.82
C PHE A 42 -10.35 -26.15 -32.28
N LEU A 43 -9.43 -26.83 -32.95
CA LEU A 43 -8.04 -26.92 -32.54
C LEU A 43 -7.31 -25.56 -32.63
N LEU A 44 -7.57 -24.77 -33.67
CA LEU A 44 -7.06 -23.40 -33.80
C LEU A 44 -7.63 -22.48 -32.72
N GLY A 45 -8.94 -22.56 -32.46
CA GLY A 45 -9.59 -21.83 -31.37
C GLY A 45 -8.98 -22.17 -30.02
N ARG A 46 -8.79 -23.46 -29.74
CA ARG A 46 -8.13 -23.92 -28.51
C ARG A 46 -6.67 -23.43 -28.41
N PHE A 47 -5.88 -23.56 -29.47
CA PHE A 47 -4.49 -23.12 -29.48
C PHE A 47 -4.35 -21.60 -29.29
N THR A 48 -5.21 -20.81 -29.93
CA THR A 48 -5.19 -19.34 -29.78
C THR A 48 -5.60 -18.92 -28.38
N VAL A 49 -6.59 -19.59 -27.76
CA VAL A 49 -6.97 -19.35 -26.37
C VAL A 49 -5.86 -19.75 -25.41
N GLU A 50 -5.24 -20.93 -25.57
CA GLU A 50 -4.12 -21.37 -24.73
C GLU A 50 -2.93 -20.40 -24.85
N ARG A 51 -2.57 -19.97 -26.06
CA ARG A 51 -1.51 -18.97 -26.28
C ARG A 51 -1.83 -17.61 -25.68
N LEU A 52 -3.08 -17.16 -25.78
CA LEU A 52 -3.53 -15.91 -25.17
C LEU A 52 -3.40 -15.98 -23.64
N LEU A 53 -3.85 -17.10 -23.04
CA LEU A 53 -3.72 -17.33 -21.61
C LEU A 53 -2.25 -17.39 -21.18
N GLU A 54 -1.39 -18.10 -21.91
CA GLU A 54 0.05 -18.14 -21.62
C GLU A 54 0.69 -16.75 -21.70
N ALA A 55 0.39 -15.97 -22.74
CA ALA A 55 0.90 -14.62 -22.89
C ALA A 55 0.39 -13.69 -21.78
N GLN A 56 -0.88 -13.84 -21.37
CA GLN A 56 -1.46 -13.09 -20.27
C GLN A 56 -0.80 -13.45 -18.94
N VAL A 57 -0.55 -14.74 -18.67
CA VAL A 57 0.17 -15.21 -17.48
C VAL A 57 1.61 -14.69 -17.48
N GLN A 58 2.30 -14.71 -18.62
CA GLN A 58 3.65 -14.15 -18.73
C GLN A 58 3.66 -12.64 -18.49
N LYS A 59 2.70 -11.90 -19.05
CA LYS A 59 2.54 -10.47 -18.79
C LYS A 59 2.30 -10.20 -17.29
N ILE A 60 1.38 -10.94 -16.67
CA ILE A 60 1.11 -10.84 -15.23
C ILE A 60 2.37 -11.17 -14.42
N ARG A 61 3.11 -12.21 -14.76
CA ARG A 61 4.39 -12.55 -14.08
C ARG A 61 5.42 -11.43 -14.21
N GLY A 62 5.50 -10.79 -15.37
CA GLY A 62 6.32 -9.59 -15.57
C GLY A 62 5.88 -8.46 -14.65
N GLU A 63 4.57 -8.15 -14.62
CA GLU A 63 3.97 -7.14 -13.74
C GLU A 63 4.19 -7.45 -12.25
N LEU A 64 4.23 -8.74 -11.86
CA LEU A 64 4.45 -9.21 -10.50
C LEU A 64 5.91 -9.18 -10.04
N ALA A 65 6.88 -9.00 -10.95
CA ALA A 65 8.29 -9.06 -10.64
C ALA A 65 8.68 -8.01 -9.58
N GLY A 66 9.46 -8.41 -8.57
CA GLY A 66 9.82 -7.54 -7.45
C GLY A 66 8.61 -6.99 -6.69
N ASN A 67 7.52 -7.76 -6.59
CA ASN A 67 6.28 -7.34 -5.95
C ASN A 67 5.63 -6.10 -6.61
N GLY A 68 5.81 -5.94 -7.93
CA GLY A 68 5.32 -4.78 -8.69
C GLY A 68 6.26 -3.57 -8.73
N LEU A 69 7.34 -3.59 -7.93
CA LEU A 69 8.22 -2.43 -7.78
C LEU A 69 9.27 -2.33 -8.89
N TRP A 70 9.78 -3.45 -9.41
CA TRP A 70 10.86 -3.44 -10.40
C TRP A 70 10.48 -2.76 -11.72
N ASN A 71 9.23 -2.93 -12.17
CA ASN A 71 8.77 -2.29 -13.41
C ASN A 71 8.65 -0.77 -13.28
N THR A 72 8.50 -0.25 -12.06
CA THR A 72 8.32 1.17 -11.80
C THR A 72 9.57 1.85 -11.25
N GLU A 73 10.69 1.12 -11.10
CA GLU A 73 11.93 1.63 -10.51
C GLU A 73 12.48 2.85 -11.27
N HIS A 74 12.46 2.81 -12.60
CA HIS A 74 12.90 3.94 -13.43
C HIS A 74 12.06 5.21 -13.21
N LEU A 75 10.74 5.05 -12.98
CA LEU A 75 9.85 6.17 -12.66
C LEU A 75 10.11 6.68 -11.24
N GLN A 76 10.39 5.79 -10.28
CA GLN A 76 10.77 6.18 -8.92
C GLN A 76 12.05 7.03 -8.93
N GLN A 77 13.06 6.62 -9.71
CA GLN A 77 14.31 7.38 -9.85
C GLN A 77 14.09 8.74 -10.52
N LEU A 78 13.25 8.81 -11.55
CA LEU A 78 12.89 10.07 -12.20
C LEU A 78 12.24 11.03 -11.20
N VAL A 79 11.28 10.55 -10.40
CA VAL A 79 10.62 11.36 -9.36
C VAL A 79 11.61 11.85 -8.32
N LEU A 80 12.57 11.03 -7.89
CA LEU A 80 13.61 11.46 -6.95
C LEU A 80 14.49 12.58 -7.50
N LEU A 81 14.83 12.53 -8.80
CA LEU A 81 15.60 13.57 -9.48
C LEU A 81 14.80 14.87 -9.63
N GLU A 82 13.51 14.77 -9.99
CA GLU A 82 12.63 15.92 -10.06
C GLU A 82 12.48 16.60 -8.70
N LEU A 83 12.31 15.81 -7.62
CA LEU A 83 12.25 16.29 -6.24
C LEU A 83 13.53 17.00 -5.80
N GLU A 84 14.71 16.53 -6.21
CA GLU A 84 15.98 17.18 -5.89
C GLU A 84 16.10 18.57 -6.53
N SER A 85 15.56 18.72 -7.75
CA SER A 85 15.54 19.98 -8.49
C SER A 85 14.40 20.92 -8.10
N ALA A 86 13.40 20.43 -7.36
CA ALA A 86 12.18 21.16 -7.09
C ALA A 86 12.43 22.45 -6.27
N PRO A 87 11.63 23.51 -6.51
CA PRO A 87 11.83 24.80 -5.90
C PRO A 87 11.47 24.80 -4.41
N PHE A 88 10.39 24.12 -4.01
CA PHE A 88 9.81 24.21 -2.66
C PHE A 88 9.57 25.67 -2.22
N ASN A 89 9.12 26.51 -3.17
CA ASN A 89 9.01 27.97 -3.03
C ASN A 89 7.64 28.43 -2.52
N TYR A 90 6.86 27.56 -1.88
CA TYR A 90 5.66 27.99 -1.19
C TYR A 90 6.10 28.76 0.07
N ASP A 91 6.33 30.06 -0.10
CA ASP A 91 6.61 31.03 0.95
C ASP A 91 5.67 30.78 2.13
N ARG A 92 6.24 30.71 3.34
CA ARG A 92 5.60 30.34 4.61
C ARG A 92 4.11 30.71 4.66
N MET A 93 3.26 29.79 4.19
CA MET A 93 1.80 29.83 4.37
C MET A 93 1.43 29.66 5.87
N ALA A 94 2.45 29.45 6.73
CA ALA A 94 2.33 29.15 8.14
C ALA A 94 1.93 30.34 9.02
N ASP A 95 2.11 31.60 8.59
CA ASP A 95 1.86 32.76 9.46
C ASP A 95 0.58 33.55 9.14
N ARG A 96 -0.06 33.35 7.97
CA ARG A 96 -1.37 33.97 7.64
C ARG A 96 -2.20 33.06 6.75
N GLN A 97 -3.08 32.27 7.37
CA GLN A 97 -4.09 31.46 6.68
C GLN A 97 -5.26 32.36 6.28
N THR A 98 -5.30 32.75 5.02
CA THR A 98 -6.35 33.58 4.44
C THR A 98 -7.29 32.72 3.59
N PRO A 99 -8.55 33.15 3.38
CA PRO A 99 -9.45 32.49 2.42
C PRO A 99 -8.83 32.34 1.01
N ASP A 100 -7.93 33.24 0.64
CA ASP A 100 -7.19 33.21 -0.62
C ASP A 100 -6.27 31.96 -0.72
N ASP A 101 -5.74 31.47 0.40
CA ASP A 101 -4.90 30.27 0.44
C ASP A 101 -5.70 28.99 0.15
N VAL A 102 -6.93 28.92 0.67
CA VAL A 102 -7.87 27.82 0.37
C VAL A 102 -8.14 27.77 -1.13
N GLN A 103 -8.45 28.92 -1.73
CA GLN A 103 -8.77 29.01 -3.15
C GLN A 103 -7.54 28.71 -4.03
N ARG A 104 -6.35 29.19 -3.64
CA ARG A 104 -5.09 28.93 -4.34
C ARG A 104 -4.75 27.45 -4.34
N ILE A 105 -4.78 26.79 -3.17
CA ILE A 105 -4.46 25.37 -3.04
C ILE A 105 -5.51 24.50 -3.75
N SER A 106 -6.79 24.86 -3.62
CA SER A 106 -7.87 24.17 -4.34
C SER A 106 -7.72 24.31 -5.85
N GLY A 107 -7.36 25.49 -6.34
CA GLY A 107 -7.08 25.75 -7.75
C GLY A 107 -5.89 24.93 -8.26
N LEU A 108 -4.83 24.81 -7.46
CA LEU A 108 -3.69 23.95 -7.77
C LEU A 108 -4.14 22.50 -7.96
N PHE A 109 -4.80 21.89 -6.97
CA PHE A 109 -5.26 20.50 -7.10
C PHE A 109 -6.22 20.30 -8.27
N SER A 110 -7.10 21.26 -8.53
CA SER A 110 -8.06 21.17 -9.65
C SER A 110 -7.38 21.25 -11.03
N ASN A 111 -6.17 21.82 -11.10
CA ASN A 111 -5.39 21.92 -12.34
C ASN A 111 -4.50 20.70 -12.59
N LEU A 112 -4.35 19.80 -11.62
CA LEU A 112 -3.56 18.58 -11.78
C LEU A 112 -4.39 17.52 -12.53
N SER A 113 -3.87 17.05 -13.65
CA SER A 113 -4.54 16.09 -14.55
C SER A 113 -4.91 14.76 -13.91
N PHE A 114 -4.16 14.30 -12.90
CA PHE A 114 -4.45 13.05 -12.19
C PHE A 114 -5.42 13.20 -11.01
N VAL A 115 -5.82 14.43 -10.63
CA VAL A 115 -6.77 14.65 -9.54
C VAL A 115 -8.18 14.55 -10.10
N ASP A 116 -8.91 13.49 -9.73
CA ASP A 116 -10.30 13.32 -10.15
C ASP A 116 -11.25 14.27 -9.41
N ILE A 117 -11.00 14.48 -8.12
CA ILE A 117 -11.89 15.27 -7.26
C ILE A 117 -11.05 16.17 -6.36
N ALA A 118 -11.21 17.48 -6.53
CA ALA A 118 -10.75 18.49 -5.59
C ALA A 118 -11.95 18.99 -4.77
N SER A 119 -11.83 18.98 -3.45
CA SER A 119 -12.83 19.51 -2.53
C SER A 119 -12.17 20.44 -1.54
N ASN A 120 -12.79 21.60 -1.29
CA ASN A 120 -12.31 22.57 -0.33
C ASN A 120 -13.34 22.77 0.80
N HIS A 121 -12.82 23.12 1.97
CA HIS A 121 -13.58 23.54 3.14
C HIS A 121 -12.81 24.68 3.81
N ALA A 122 -13.45 25.40 4.73
CA ALA A 122 -12.81 26.51 5.45
C ALA A 122 -11.55 26.08 6.23
N SER A 123 -11.43 24.79 6.57
CA SER A 123 -10.36 24.25 7.41
C SER A 123 -9.42 23.27 6.70
N TYR A 124 -9.73 22.84 5.47
CA TYR A 124 -8.90 21.89 4.74
C TYR A 124 -9.14 21.96 3.23
N VAL A 125 -8.15 21.50 2.46
CA VAL A 125 -8.29 21.21 1.03
C VAL A 125 -7.88 19.77 0.78
N ARG A 126 -8.65 19.07 -0.06
CA ARG A 126 -8.43 17.68 -0.39
C ARG A 126 -8.44 17.45 -1.90
N GLY A 127 -7.39 16.81 -2.40
CA GLY A 127 -7.34 16.23 -3.74
C GLY A 127 -7.43 14.71 -3.65
N THR A 128 -8.29 14.08 -4.45
CA THR A 128 -8.42 12.62 -4.54
C THR A 128 -8.04 12.17 -5.94
N ILE A 129 -7.13 11.20 -6.00
CA ILE A 129 -6.64 10.53 -7.20
C ILE A 129 -7.12 9.09 -7.15
N ARG A 130 -7.74 8.63 -8.23
CA ARG A 130 -8.31 7.30 -8.35
C ARG A 130 -7.26 6.29 -8.79
N GLY A 131 -7.13 5.22 -8.02
CA GLY A 131 -6.25 4.09 -8.36
C GLY A 131 -6.72 3.35 -9.61
N SER A 132 -5.78 2.81 -10.39
CA SER A 132 -6.05 2.07 -11.62
C SER A 132 -6.56 0.64 -11.38
N GLN A 133 -6.11 -0.03 -10.32
CA GLN A 133 -6.46 -1.44 -10.05
C GLN A 133 -7.24 -1.63 -8.74
N GLU A 134 -6.90 -0.87 -7.71
CA GLU A 134 -7.52 -0.91 -6.38
C GLU A 134 -8.08 0.47 -6.01
N PRO A 135 -9.07 0.99 -6.76
CA PRO A 135 -9.61 2.34 -6.55
C PRO A 135 -10.34 2.48 -5.20
N ASP A 136 -10.72 1.38 -4.57
CA ASP A 136 -11.39 1.30 -3.28
C ASP A 136 -10.42 1.13 -2.10
N ARG A 137 -9.10 1.26 -2.31
CA ARG A 137 -8.08 1.27 -1.26
C ARG A 137 -7.38 2.64 -1.27
N TYR A 138 -7.28 3.27 -0.12
CA TYR A 138 -6.85 4.67 -0.01
C TYR A 138 -5.55 4.81 0.77
N ILE A 139 -4.61 5.55 0.21
CA ILE A 139 -3.42 6.04 0.91
C ILE A 139 -3.62 7.53 1.11
N ILE A 140 -3.49 8.00 2.35
CA ILE A 140 -3.78 9.38 2.69
C ILE A 140 -2.50 10.08 3.10
N LEU A 141 -2.15 11.17 2.42
CA LEU A 141 -1.13 12.10 2.86
C LEU A 141 -1.81 13.28 3.56
N SER A 142 -1.71 13.32 4.89
CA SER A 142 -2.12 14.46 5.71
C SER A 142 -0.94 15.39 5.94
N ALA A 143 -1.12 16.64 5.55
CA ALA A 143 -0.10 17.66 5.61
C ALA A 143 -0.60 18.90 6.36
N LYS A 144 0.28 19.45 7.19
CA LYS A 144 0.03 20.64 7.99
C LYS A 144 1.32 21.44 8.18
N GLU A 145 1.20 22.76 8.36
CA GLU A 145 2.34 23.67 8.56
C GLU A 145 3.35 23.54 7.40
N ASP A 146 4.64 23.30 7.67
CA ASP A 146 5.66 23.18 6.62
C ASP A 146 5.40 21.96 5.72
N GLY A 147 4.68 20.95 6.21
CA GLY A 147 4.28 19.78 5.43
C GLY A 147 3.35 20.09 4.26
N ILE A 148 2.66 21.23 4.27
CA ILE A 148 1.80 21.66 3.15
C ILE A 148 2.64 21.83 1.89
N THR A 149 3.77 22.53 2.01
CA THR A 149 4.72 22.74 0.90
C THR A 149 5.20 21.42 0.32
N VAL A 150 5.54 20.45 1.18
CA VAL A 150 5.94 19.10 0.76
C VAL A 150 4.82 18.40 -0.02
N ALA A 151 3.58 18.43 0.49
CA ALA A 151 2.45 17.77 -0.16
C ALA A 151 2.08 18.39 -1.52
N LEU A 152 2.16 19.72 -1.66
CA LEU A 152 1.83 20.42 -2.91
C LEU A 152 2.86 20.14 -4.01
N GLU A 153 4.14 20.25 -3.68
CA GLU A 153 5.24 19.96 -4.63
C GLU A 153 5.21 18.49 -5.05
N LEU A 154 4.98 17.59 -4.09
CA LEU A 154 4.85 16.16 -4.38
C LEU A 154 3.67 15.88 -5.31
N ALA A 155 2.51 16.51 -5.08
CA ALA A 155 1.35 16.35 -5.97
C ALA A 155 1.63 16.87 -7.40
N GLN A 156 2.38 17.95 -7.54
CA GLN A 156 2.77 18.49 -8.84
C GLN A 156 3.71 17.55 -9.61
N ILE A 157 4.72 17.00 -8.93
CA ILE A 157 5.69 16.06 -9.53
C ILE A 157 5.01 14.74 -9.91
N LEU A 158 4.11 14.24 -9.07
CA LEU A 158 3.41 12.98 -9.32
C LEU A 158 2.27 13.10 -10.35
N ASN A 159 2.01 14.27 -10.93
CA ASN A 159 0.83 14.53 -11.76
C ASN A 159 0.71 13.65 -13.02
N ALA A 160 1.81 13.07 -13.51
CA ALA A 160 1.82 12.15 -14.65
C ALA A 160 1.69 10.67 -14.24
N TRP A 161 1.75 10.36 -12.94
CA TRP A 161 1.71 9.00 -12.43
C TRP A 161 0.28 8.53 -12.21
N GLN A 162 -0.01 7.30 -12.64
CA GLN A 162 -1.28 6.62 -12.37
C GLN A 162 -1.07 5.53 -11.31
N PRO A 163 -1.40 5.80 -10.04
CA PRO A 163 -1.14 4.86 -8.96
C PRO A 163 -2.05 3.62 -9.06
N ARG A 164 -1.58 2.47 -8.58
CA ARG A 164 -2.41 1.25 -8.44
C ARG A 164 -3.56 1.47 -7.45
N ARG A 165 -3.29 2.11 -6.31
CA ARG A 165 -4.25 2.42 -5.24
C ARG A 165 -4.64 3.90 -5.26
N SER A 166 -5.81 4.24 -4.73
CA SER A 166 -6.25 5.64 -4.69
C SER A 166 -5.40 6.44 -3.70
N LEU A 167 -5.05 7.67 -4.06
CA LEU A 167 -4.32 8.59 -3.20
C LEU A 167 -5.22 9.74 -2.79
N ILE A 168 -5.10 10.18 -1.54
CA ILE A 168 -5.78 11.37 -1.03
C ILE A 168 -4.73 12.31 -0.44
N PHE A 169 -4.54 13.45 -1.09
CA PHE A 169 -3.80 14.57 -0.50
C PHE A 169 -4.77 15.38 0.33
N CYS A 170 -4.54 15.49 1.63
CA CYS A 170 -5.34 16.32 2.53
C CYS A 170 -4.44 17.32 3.25
N VAL A 171 -4.72 18.60 3.02
CA VAL A 171 -3.99 19.72 3.61
C VAL A 171 -4.88 20.35 4.67
N SER A 172 -4.46 20.30 5.93
CA SER A 172 -5.12 21.03 7.02
C SER A 172 -4.62 22.48 7.05
N LEU A 173 -5.57 23.41 7.01
CA LEU A 173 -5.33 24.86 7.10
C LEU A 173 -5.64 25.38 8.50
N THR A 174 -5.62 24.54 9.52
CA THR A 174 -5.82 24.92 10.92
C THR A 174 -4.68 24.40 11.79
N SER A 175 -4.62 24.82 13.05
CA SER A 175 -3.62 24.35 14.03
C SER A 175 -3.84 22.90 14.48
N SER A 176 -5.00 22.30 14.20
CA SER A 176 -5.27 20.87 14.41
C SER A 176 -5.24 20.09 13.10
N ASP A 177 -4.93 18.80 13.15
CA ASP A 177 -5.16 17.92 12.00
C ASP A 177 -6.66 17.60 11.90
N VAL A 178 -7.33 18.19 10.90
CA VAL A 178 -8.77 17.98 10.62
C VAL A 178 -9.02 16.93 9.53
N CYS A 179 -7.96 16.41 8.92
CA CYS A 179 -8.06 15.45 7.82
C CYS A 179 -8.72 14.12 8.22
N PRO A 180 -8.49 13.54 9.42
CA PRO A 180 -9.17 12.31 9.83
C PRO A 180 -10.69 12.46 9.97
N GLN A 181 -11.16 13.65 10.41
CA GLN A 181 -12.58 13.94 10.58
C GLN A 181 -13.26 14.30 9.25
N ALA A 182 -12.50 14.82 8.28
CA ALA A 182 -12.98 15.12 6.93
C ALA A 182 -13.29 13.87 6.09
N LEU A 183 -12.86 12.69 6.55
CA LEU A 183 -13.06 11.42 5.85
C LEU A 183 -14.37 10.76 6.26
N PRO A 184 -15.26 10.43 5.30
CA PRO A 184 -16.41 9.59 5.54
C PRO A 184 -16.09 8.31 6.32
N LYS A 185 -16.94 7.99 7.31
CA LYS A 185 -16.76 6.82 8.19
C LYS A 185 -16.57 5.51 7.42
N PHE A 186 -17.32 5.31 6.34
CA PHE A 186 -17.22 4.10 5.51
C PHE A 186 -15.85 3.92 4.82
N MET A 187 -15.07 4.99 4.66
CA MET A 187 -13.74 4.91 4.08
C MET A 187 -12.69 4.41 5.08
N ARG A 188 -12.92 4.53 6.39
CA ARG A 188 -11.91 4.18 7.42
C ARG A 188 -11.44 2.72 7.33
N GLN A 189 -12.35 1.81 6.99
CA GLN A 189 -12.03 0.40 6.79
C GLN A 189 -11.18 0.13 5.53
N LYS A 190 -11.13 1.09 4.60
CA LYS A 190 -10.48 0.99 3.29
C LYS A 190 -9.16 1.78 3.21
N ILE A 191 -8.80 2.50 4.27
CA ILE A 191 -7.56 3.26 4.34
C ILE A 191 -6.42 2.29 4.60
N VAL A 192 -5.54 2.12 3.61
CA VAL A 192 -4.33 1.28 3.68
C VAL A 192 -3.31 1.91 4.61
N ALA A 193 -3.13 3.23 4.52
CA ALA A 193 -2.18 3.96 5.34
C ALA A 193 -2.55 5.44 5.46
N TYR A 194 -2.29 6.01 6.64
CA TYR A 194 -2.36 7.43 6.93
C TYR A 194 -0.96 7.98 7.18
N LEU A 195 -0.45 8.75 6.24
CA LEU A 195 0.88 9.36 6.27
C LEU A 195 0.72 10.79 6.79
N ALA A 196 1.31 11.08 7.94
CA ALA A 196 1.26 12.40 8.55
C ALA A 196 2.60 13.11 8.39
N VAL A 197 2.58 14.28 7.74
CA VAL A 197 3.72 15.18 7.61
C VAL A 197 3.34 16.48 8.31
N HIS A 198 3.48 16.46 9.64
CA HIS A 198 3.06 17.55 10.52
C HIS A 198 4.28 18.14 11.22
N GLY A 199 4.43 19.46 11.17
CA GLY A 199 5.43 20.16 11.98
C GLY A 199 6.14 21.30 11.26
N ARG A 200 7.11 21.88 11.96
CA ARG A 200 7.96 22.99 11.50
C ARG A 200 9.37 22.49 11.17
N PHE A 201 9.49 21.79 10.06
CA PHE A 201 10.72 21.14 9.62
C PHE A 201 11.81 22.11 9.20
N ALA A 202 11.45 23.37 8.88
CA ALA A 202 12.42 24.42 8.56
C ALA A 202 13.41 24.74 9.70
N ARG A 203 13.10 24.29 10.93
CA ARG A 203 13.86 24.64 12.15
C ARG A 203 14.67 23.49 12.74
N ALA A 204 14.45 22.27 12.27
CA ALA A 204 15.12 21.10 12.81
C ALA A 204 16.54 20.99 12.27
N ASN A 205 17.49 20.57 13.12
CA ASN A 205 18.88 20.28 12.72
C ASN A 205 19.20 18.78 12.74
N GLY A 206 18.21 17.91 12.96
CA GLY A 206 18.44 16.50 13.21
C GLY A 206 17.99 15.56 12.10
N ARG A 207 17.91 14.29 12.47
CA ARG A 207 17.63 13.15 11.57
C ARG A 207 16.14 13.02 11.29
N VAL A 208 15.80 12.43 10.14
CA VAL A 208 14.41 12.03 9.85
C VAL A 208 14.00 10.93 10.84
N ALA A 209 12.82 11.12 11.40
CA ALA A 209 12.29 10.43 12.55
C ALA A 209 10.91 9.88 12.19
N LEU A 210 10.71 8.57 12.38
CA LEU A 210 9.51 7.83 11.99
C LEU A 210 8.81 7.23 13.20
N SER A 211 7.54 7.55 13.37
CA SER A 211 6.66 6.96 14.38
C SER A 211 5.33 6.50 13.77
N GLY A 212 4.52 5.74 14.52
CA GLY A 212 3.24 5.22 14.04
C GLY A 212 3.06 3.72 14.25
N SER A 213 2.30 3.09 13.35
CA SER A 213 2.01 1.66 13.35
C SER A 213 3.20 0.84 12.86
N ASP A 214 3.31 -0.40 13.32
CA ASP A 214 4.52 -1.20 13.17
C ASP A 214 4.75 -1.64 11.73
N ILE A 215 3.68 -1.95 10.98
CA ILE A 215 3.79 -2.33 9.58
C ILE A 215 4.04 -1.11 8.70
N MET A 216 3.30 -0.01 8.86
CA MET A 216 3.51 1.19 8.03
C MET A 216 4.88 1.82 8.26
N ARG A 217 5.40 1.80 9.49
CA ARG A 217 6.77 2.22 9.77
C ARG A 217 7.79 1.36 9.04
N PHE A 218 7.61 0.04 9.01
CA PHE A 218 8.46 -0.85 8.21
C PHE A 218 8.43 -0.48 6.72
N VAL A 219 7.24 -0.28 6.14
CA VAL A 219 7.11 0.11 4.73
C VAL A 219 7.82 1.42 4.43
N ALA A 220 7.71 2.41 5.32
CA ALA A 220 8.40 3.69 5.18
C ALA A 220 9.93 3.53 5.24
N VAL A 221 10.46 2.79 6.22
CA VAL A 221 11.90 2.52 6.33
C VAL A 221 12.43 1.82 5.08
N GLU A 222 11.70 0.82 4.59
CA GLU A 222 12.08 0.11 3.38
C GLU A 222 11.99 0.99 2.11
N GLY A 223 11.08 1.97 2.08
CA GLY A 223 11.04 3.02 1.06
C GLY A 223 12.24 3.96 1.15
N ILE A 224 12.66 4.36 2.36
CA ILE A 224 13.83 5.24 2.54
C ILE A 224 15.09 4.62 1.96
N LYS A 225 15.28 3.30 2.12
CA LYS A 225 16.46 2.59 1.62
C LYS A 225 16.62 2.62 0.10
N THR A 226 15.57 2.94 -0.66
CA THR A 226 15.66 3.06 -2.13
C THR A 226 16.20 4.41 -2.57
N ILE A 227 16.29 5.39 -1.66
CA ILE A 227 16.86 6.71 -1.94
C ILE A 227 18.38 6.57 -2.07
N PRO A 228 19.00 7.01 -3.18
CA PRO A 228 20.42 6.81 -3.43
C PRO A 228 21.30 7.45 -2.35
N GLY A 229 22.29 6.69 -1.87
CA GLY A 229 23.10 6.97 -0.67
C GLY A 229 24.17 8.05 -0.79
N ASN A 230 24.02 9.02 -1.70
CA ASN A 230 24.95 10.16 -1.82
C ASN A 230 24.43 11.40 -1.08
N THR A 231 23.52 11.21 -0.13
CA THR A 231 22.76 12.28 0.50
C THR A 231 23.25 12.51 1.93
N ASN A 232 23.49 13.77 2.30
CA ASN A 232 24.08 14.21 3.57
C ASN A 232 23.14 14.08 4.79
N TRP A 233 22.18 13.16 4.77
CA TRP A 233 21.21 13.00 5.85
C TRP A 233 21.18 11.56 6.33
N GLU A 234 20.89 11.43 7.61
CA GLU A 234 20.67 10.15 8.26
C GLU A 234 19.21 10.10 8.72
N TYR A 235 18.66 8.89 8.74
CA TYR A 235 17.38 8.63 9.37
C TYR A 235 17.57 7.72 10.57
N LEU A 236 16.73 7.93 11.57
CA LEU A 236 16.67 7.04 12.70
C LEU A 236 15.86 5.80 12.30
N GLU A 237 16.55 4.73 11.89
CA GLU A 237 15.96 3.39 11.80
C GLU A 237 15.30 2.99 13.14
N GLN A 238 15.85 3.52 14.24
CA GLN A 238 15.37 3.39 15.60
C GLN A 238 15.23 4.79 16.18
N GLU A 239 14.00 5.24 16.39
CA GLU A 239 13.76 6.37 17.25
C GLU A 239 13.14 5.92 18.58
N VAL A 240 13.52 6.66 19.62
CA VAL A 240 13.04 6.57 21.00
C VAL A 240 11.54 6.87 20.99
N PHE A 241 10.72 5.82 21.07
CA PHE A 241 9.30 5.87 21.42
C PHE A 241 8.54 7.13 20.95
N GLY A 242 8.40 7.32 19.64
CA GLY A 242 7.58 8.41 19.10
C GLY A 242 6.07 8.10 19.23
N PRO A 243 5.22 9.11 19.51
CA PRO A 243 3.80 8.91 19.78
C PRO A 243 3.03 8.45 18.53
N ARG A 244 1.92 7.74 18.72
CA ARG A 244 0.96 7.39 17.65
C ARG A 244 -0.17 8.42 17.58
N LEU A 245 -0.75 8.68 16.39
CA LEU A 245 -1.94 9.55 16.33
C LEU A 245 -3.16 8.79 16.87
N PRO A 246 -4.12 9.49 17.50
CA PRO A 246 -5.38 8.91 17.96
C PRO A 246 -6.34 8.66 16.79
N VAL A 247 -5.98 7.70 15.93
CA VAL A 247 -6.75 7.31 14.75
C VAL A 247 -6.77 5.79 14.61
N ASP A 248 -7.95 5.24 14.32
CA ASP A 248 -8.15 3.81 14.05
C ASP A 248 -7.82 3.45 12.59
N VAL A 249 -6.60 3.80 12.17
CA VAL A 249 -6.07 3.46 10.84
C VAL A 249 -4.56 3.20 10.94
N PRO A 250 -4.02 2.27 10.11
CA PRO A 250 -2.58 2.13 9.92
C PRO A 250 -1.95 3.48 9.58
N GLN A 251 -0.82 3.82 10.21
CA GLN A 251 -0.31 5.18 10.16
C GLN A 251 1.20 5.27 10.28
N VAL A 252 1.78 6.28 9.64
CA VAL A 252 3.19 6.65 9.81
C VAL A 252 3.30 8.17 9.87
N ILE A 253 4.08 8.65 10.83
CA ILE A 253 4.31 10.07 11.07
C ILE A 253 5.76 10.36 10.73
N PHE A 254 5.97 11.35 9.88
CA PHE A 254 7.27 11.85 9.48
C PHE A 254 7.59 13.10 10.28
N SER A 255 8.72 13.07 10.98
CA SER A 255 9.20 14.19 11.77
C SER A 255 10.71 14.35 11.59
N PHE A 256 11.26 15.45 12.12
CA PHE A 256 12.70 15.60 12.33
C PHE A 256 12.95 15.71 13.83
N ASN A 257 13.94 14.96 14.31
CA ASN A 257 14.40 15.10 15.69
C ASN A 257 15.16 16.43 15.84
N ASP A 258 15.00 17.13 16.96
CA ASP A 258 15.66 18.42 17.22
C ASP A 258 16.71 18.26 18.32
N ASP A 259 17.87 17.70 17.96
CA ASP A 259 18.97 17.43 18.90
C ASP A 259 19.85 18.67 19.20
N GLY A 260 19.45 19.89 18.78
CA GLY A 260 20.28 21.10 18.86
C GLY A 260 19.70 22.24 19.71
N PRO A 261 20.53 22.99 20.48
CA PRO A 261 20.07 24.22 21.12
C PRO A 261 19.72 25.27 20.06
N ALA A 262 18.55 25.88 20.21
CA ALA A 262 17.89 26.77 19.27
C ALA A 262 18.61 28.13 19.05
N HIS A 263 19.86 28.18 18.60
CA HIS A 263 20.61 29.42 18.43
C HIS A 263 21.39 29.50 17.10
N SER A 264 20.72 29.86 16.00
CA SER A 264 21.40 30.52 14.85
C SER A 264 20.41 31.05 13.80
N GLN A 265 19.74 32.19 14.05
CA GLN A 265 18.76 32.83 13.16
C GLN A 265 19.22 33.24 11.74
N MET A 266 20.48 32.96 11.33
CA MET A 266 21.02 33.32 10.01
C MET A 266 21.33 32.16 9.03
N GLN A 267 21.19 30.89 9.42
CA GLN A 267 21.36 29.71 8.53
C GLN A 267 20.03 29.13 7.99
N HIS A 268 18.91 29.87 8.11
CA HIS A 268 17.55 29.32 8.07
C HIS A 268 16.99 28.94 6.70
N ASN A 269 17.43 29.56 5.60
CA ASN A 269 16.78 29.36 4.31
C ASN A 269 17.37 28.21 3.48
N GLN A 270 18.69 27.92 3.60
CA GLN A 270 19.31 26.83 2.85
C GLN A 270 19.00 25.45 3.46
N ASN A 271 18.95 25.34 4.79
CA ASN A 271 18.58 24.09 5.47
C ASN A 271 17.10 23.72 5.24
N SER A 272 16.18 24.69 5.21
CA SER A 272 14.76 24.41 5.03
C SER A 272 14.43 23.74 3.70
N ARG A 273 15.07 24.14 2.59
CA ARG A 273 14.85 23.49 1.28
C ARG A 273 15.34 22.04 1.32
N VAL A 274 16.52 21.80 1.89
CA VAL A 274 17.10 20.45 1.99
C VAL A 274 16.19 19.54 2.82
N HIS A 275 15.67 19.99 3.95
CA HIS A 275 14.71 19.23 4.76
C HIS A 275 13.42 18.92 4.00
N ASN A 276 12.88 19.88 3.23
CA ASN A 276 11.70 19.66 2.41
C ASN A 276 11.95 18.65 1.29
N VAL A 277 13.10 18.73 0.60
CA VAL A 277 13.52 17.75 -0.41
C VAL A 277 13.59 16.35 0.20
N ILE A 278 14.29 16.21 1.34
CA ILE A 278 14.44 14.92 2.02
C ILE A 278 13.07 14.36 2.41
N LEU A 279 12.22 15.15 3.09
CA LEU A 279 10.89 14.69 3.47
C LEU A 279 10.06 14.30 2.25
N ALA A 280 10.09 15.11 1.19
CA ALA A 280 9.35 14.81 -0.01
C ALA A 280 9.85 13.51 -0.68
N GLN A 281 11.16 13.26 -0.72
CA GLN A 281 11.73 12.00 -1.20
C GLN A 281 11.29 10.82 -0.33
N VAL A 282 11.39 10.93 0.99
CA VAL A 282 10.99 9.88 1.94
C VAL A 282 9.50 9.56 1.83
N VAL A 283 8.65 10.59 1.82
CA VAL A 283 7.19 10.45 1.69
C VAL A 283 6.84 9.90 0.31
N SER A 284 7.49 10.38 -0.75
CA SER A 284 7.30 9.87 -2.11
C SER A 284 7.60 8.38 -2.20
N GLN A 285 8.74 7.92 -1.71
CA GLN A 285 9.09 6.50 -1.75
C GLN A 285 8.14 5.65 -0.90
N THR A 286 7.67 6.19 0.23
CA THR A 286 6.68 5.51 1.06
C THR A 286 5.33 5.38 0.32
N ILE A 287 4.82 6.46 -0.27
CA ILE A 287 3.59 6.46 -1.07
C ILE A 287 3.72 5.51 -2.26
N TRP A 288 4.85 5.55 -2.96
CA TRP A 288 5.10 4.69 -4.12
C TRP A 288 5.04 3.22 -3.74
N ARG A 289 5.74 2.85 -2.65
CA ARG A 289 5.75 1.47 -2.16
C ARG A 289 4.37 1.04 -1.68
N LEU A 290 3.65 1.89 -0.94
CA LEU A 290 2.28 1.62 -0.50
C LEU A 290 1.30 1.53 -1.66
N SER A 291 1.53 2.24 -2.76
CA SER A 291 0.67 2.17 -3.95
C SER A 291 0.97 0.94 -4.78
N GLU A 292 2.22 0.77 -5.21
CA GLU A 292 2.59 -0.18 -6.26
C GLU A 292 2.88 -1.60 -5.73
N SER A 293 3.18 -1.77 -4.45
CA SER A 293 3.40 -3.11 -3.88
C SER A 293 2.14 -3.97 -4.05
N ILE A 294 2.31 -5.15 -4.65
CA ILE A 294 1.19 -6.05 -4.92
C ILE A 294 0.70 -6.66 -3.62
N ILE A 295 1.61 -7.15 -2.79
CA ILE A 295 1.34 -7.58 -1.41
C ILE A 295 2.24 -6.82 -0.44
N ILE A 296 1.69 -6.21 0.60
CA ILE A 296 2.47 -5.49 1.61
C ILE A 296 3.05 -6.49 2.62
N GLN A 297 4.15 -7.15 2.31
CA GLN A 297 4.78 -8.08 3.26
C GLN A 297 5.39 -7.30 4.43
N TRP A 298 5.15 -7.77 5.67
CA TRP A 298 5.76 -7.19 6.87
C TRP A 298 6.90 -8.06 7.37
N GLU A 299 8.11 -7.50 7.42
CA GLU A 299 9.22 -8.14 8.11
C GLU A 299 9.44 -7.49 9.49
N PRO A 300 9.15 -8.19 10.61
CA PRO A 300 9.09 -7.58 11.94
C PRO A 300 10.47 -7.35 12.57
N ARG A 301 11.55 -7.17 11.78
CA ARG A 301 12.92 -6.95 12.29
C ARG A 301 13.00 -5.70 13.18
N TYR A 302 12.46 -4.59 12.71
CA TYR A 302 12.44 -3.33 13.44
C TYR A 302 11.56 -3.40 14.68
N PHE A 303 10.38 -3.99 14.55
CA PHE A 303 9.47 -4.23 15.67
C PHE A 303 10.13 -5.07 16.77
N ASN A 304 10.73 -6.21 16.40
CA ASN A 304 11.43 -7.09 17.33
C ASN A 304 12.55 -6.35 18.08
N LYS A 305 13.33 -5.52 17.37
CA LYS A 305 14.37 -4.72 18.02
C LYS A 305 13.80 -3.71 19.02
N THR A 306 12.83 -2.88 18.60
CA THR A 306 12.19 -1.85 19.44
C THR A 306 11.54 -2.47 20.68
N VAL A 307 10.81 -3.58 20.51
CA VAL A 307 10.14 -4.26 21.61
C VAL A 307 11.12 -4.91 22.58
N ASN A 308 12.23 -5.48 22.09
CA ASN A 308 13.27 -6.01 22.98
C ASN A 308 13.97 -4.93 23.80
N GLU A 309 14.17 -3.74 23.24
CA GLU A 309 14.68 -2.58 23.99
C GLU A 309 13.69 -2.14 25.07
N MET A 310 12.40 -2.07 24.73
CA MET A 310 11.34 -1.81 25.71
C MET A 310 11.28 -2.86 26.82
N LEU A 311 11.34 -4.16 26.50
CA LEU A 311 11.34 -5.22 27.50
C LEU A 311 12.54 -5.11 28.46
N LYS A 312 13.70 -4.61 28.00
CA LYS A 312 14.85 -4.36 28.87
C LYS A 312 14.59 -3.21 29.85
N SER A 313 13.82 -2.20 29.46
CA SER A 313 13.48 -1.05 30.32
C SER A 313 12.49 -1.36 31.45
N ILE A 314 11.70 -2.44 31.31
CA ILE A 314 10.77 -2.87 32.37
C ILE A 314 11.54 -3.48 33.54
N ASP A 315 11.31 -2.95 34.75
CA ASP A 315 11.88 -3.45 35.99
C ASP A 315 11.40 -4.88 36.29
N THR A 316 12.32 -5.83 36.11
CA THR A 316 12.16 -7.26 36.38
C THR A 316 11.75 -7.53 37.83
N SER A 317 12.21 -6.72 38.80
CA SER A 317 11.91 -6.97 40.22
C SER A 317 10.46 -6.66 40.59
N ARG A 318 9.80 -5.76 39.85
CA ARG A 318 8.44 -5.27 40.13
C ARG A 318 7.38 -5.89 39.23
N PHE A 319 7.74 -6.20 37.99
CA PHE A 319 6.77 -6.59 36.95
C PHE A 319 7.11 -7.93 36.28
N GLN A 320 7.73 -8.86 37.00
CA GLN A 320 8.26 -10.11 36.44
C GLN A 320 7.22 -10.92 35.65
N ASP A 321 6.05 -11.18 36.24
CA ASP A 321 5.03 -12.03 35.64
C ASP A 321 4.44 -11.40 34.36
N ALA A 322 4.12 -10.11 34.41
CA ALA A 322 3.62 -9.35 33.27
C ALA A 322 4.65 -9.29 32.14
N LYS A 323 5.93 -9.06 32.48
CA LYS A 323 7.04 -9.01 31.51
C LYS A 323 7.26 -10.34 30.82
N GLU A 324 7.28 -11.47 31.55
CA GLU A 324 7.47 -12.79 30.95
C GLU A 324 6.25 -13.23 30.12
N LYS A 325 5.03 -12.88 30.56
CA LYS A 325 3.80 -13.10 29.76
C LYS A 325 3.87 -12.34 28.45
N LEU A 326 4.17 -11.04 28.49
CA LEU A 326 4.31 -10.19 27.30
C LEU A 326 5.38 -10.73 26.35
N LYS A 327 6.56 -11.08 26.87
CA LYS A 327 7.67 -11.67 26.11
C LYS A 327 7.27 -12.97 25.42
N LYS A 328 6.53 -13.86 26.10
CA LYS A 328 6.02 -15.11 25.51
C LYS A 328 5.03 -14.82 24.38
N THR A 329 4.09 -13.90 24.57
CA THR A 329 3.12 -13.49 23.55
C THR A 329 3.81 -12.93 22.32
N LEU A 330 4.76 -12.01 22.50
CA LEU A 330 5.55 -11.43 21.42
C LEU A 330 6.34 -12.47 20.62
N LYS A 331 6.91 -13.48 21.29
CA LYS A 331 7.59 -14.59 20.61
C LYS A 331 6.63 -15.35 19.68
N ILE A 332 5.42 -15.66 20.16
CA ILE A 332 4.40 -16.34 19.36
C ILE A 332 3.97 -15.46 18.18
N LEU A 333 3.78 -14.16 18.38
CA LEU A 333 3.47 -13.20 17.31
C LEU A 333 4.53 -13.23 16.22
N LEU A 334 5.82 -13.11 16.58
CA LEU A 334 6.93 -13.12 15.62
C LEU A 334 7.03 -14.43 14.83
N GLU A 335 6.83 -15.57 15.49
CA GLU A 335 6.77 -16.88 14.84
C GLU A 335 5.60 -16.97 13.86
N THR A 336 4.41 -16.50 14.27
CA THR A 336 3.19 -16.54 13.44
C THR A 336 3.31 -15.63 12.21
N VAL A 337 3.93 -14.45 12.34
CA VAL A 337 4.21 -13.55 11.22
C VAL A 337 5.18 -14.19 10.23
N LYS A 338 6.23 -14.85 10.74
CA LYS A 338 7.20 -15.56 9.90
C LYS A 338 6.52 -16.68 9.08
N ASP A 339 5.68 -17.47 9.72
CA ASP A 339 4.92 -18.53 9.04
C ASP A 339 3.96 -17.95 7.99
N SER A 340 3.35 -16.80 8.30
CA SER A 340 2.46 -16.09 7.37
C SER A 340 3.21 -15.58 6.13
N ASN A 341 4.42 -15.03 6.29
CA ASN A 341 5.25 -14.62 5.15
C ASN A 341 5.63 -15.79 4.26
N ILE A 342 5.97 -16.96 4.83
CA ILE A 342 6.23 -18.17 4.05
C ILE A 342 4.99 -18.58 3.24
N LYS A 343 3.78 -18.51 3.84
CA LYS A 343 2.52 -18.77 3.12
C LYS A 343 2.30 -17.78 1.97
N ILE A 344 2.63 -16.50 2.15
CA ILE A 344 2.53 -15.48 1.10
C ILE A 344 3.49 -15.78 -0.05
N ASP A 345 4.74 -16.14 0.25
CA ASP A 345 5.78 -16.40 -0.75
C ASP A 345 5.46 -17.62 -1.64
N VAL A 346 4.77 -18.62 -1.08
CA VAL A 346 4.34 -19.83 -1.79
C VAL A 346 3.00 -19.63 -2.52
N ALA A 347 2.24 -18.58 -2.17
CA ALA A 347 0.93 -18.33 -2.76
C ALA A 347 1.05 -17.97 -4.26
N ASP A 348 0.08 -18.45 -5.05
CA ASP A 348 -0.02 -18.06 -6.45
C ASP A 348 -0.51 -16.60 -6.57
N ASN A 349 0.46 -15.70 -6.74
CA ASN A 349 0.23 -14.26 -6.90
C ASN A 349 -0.44 -13.89 -8.24
N THR A 350 -0.74 -14.86 -9.12
CA THR A 350 -1.53 -14.57 -10.34
C THR A 350 -3.02 -14.38 -10.05
N GLN A 351 -3.51 -14.84 -8.90
CA GLN A 351 -4.92 -14.69 -8.50
C GLN A 351 -5.16 -13.38 -7.74
N ILE A 352 -5.84 -12.43 -8.39
CA ILE A 352 -6.16 -11.11 -7.83
C ILE A 352 -6.89 -11.21 -6.48
N LEU A 353 -7.83 -12.14 -6.34
CA LEU A 353 -8.57 -12.34 -5.09
C LEU A 353 -7.64 -12.75 -3.94
N SER A 354 -6.72 -13.67 -4.18
CA SER A 354 -5.75 -14.14 -3.18
C SER A 354 -4.86 -13.00 -2.69
N ILE A 355 -4.37 -12.15 -3.61
CA ILE A 355 -3.62 -10.93 -3.29
C ILE A 355 -4.45 -10.00 -2.40
N ARG A 356 -5.72 -9.75 -2.76
CA ARG A 356 -6.61 -8.87 -1.99
C ARG A 356 -6.80 -9.36 -0.56
N ILE A 357 -7.06 -10.66 -0.38
CA ILE A 357 -7.25 -11.22 0.96
C ILE A 357 -5.97 -11.11 1.79
N TRP A 358 -4.78 -11.28 1.19
CA TRP A 358 -3.52 -11.03 1.91
C TRP A 358 -3.36 -9.58 2.34
N ASN A 359 -3.62 -8.61 1.45
CA ASN A 359 -3.54 -7.20 1.80
C ASN A 359 -4.55 -6.79 2.88
N ASP A 360 -5.77 -7.32 2.83
CA ASP A 360 -6.79 -7.06 3.84
C ASP A 360 -6.40 -7.68 5.19
N LEU A 361 -5.85 -8.91 5.20
CA LEU A 361 -5.31 -9.51 6.43
C LEU A 361 -4.19 -8.67 7.06
N LEU A 362 -3.29 -8.13 6.24
CA LEU A 362 -2.19 -7.29 6.71
C LEU A 362 -2.68 -5.96 7.28
N LEU A 363 -3.73 -5.39 6.67
CA LEU A 363 -4.41 -4.20 7.18
C LEU A 363 -5.03 -4.46 8.56
N ASP A 364 -5.76 -5.57 8.68
CA ASP A 364 -6.43 -5.96 9.92
C ASP A 364 -5.40 -6.28 11.01
N LEU A 365 -4.27 -6.89 10.64
CA LEU A 365 -3.13 -7.11 11.54
C LEU A 365 -2.56 -5.80 12.06
N ASP A 366 -2.26 -4.81 11.21
CA ASP A 366 -1.67 -3.55 11.67
C ASP A 366 -2.64 -2.77 12.58
N LYS A 367 -3.95 -2.85 12.30
CA LYS A 367 -4.98 -2.30 13.20
C LYS A 367 -5.03 -3.03 14.54
N ALA A 368 -4.95 -4.36 14.55
CA ALA A 368 -4.89 -5.13 15.79
C ALA A 368 -3.62 -4.82 16.60
N LEU A 369 -2.48 -4.58 15.93
CA LEU A 369 -1.24 -4.15 16.56
C LEU A 369 -1.34 -2.72 17.12
N LEU A 370 -2.03 -1.81 16.45
CA LEU A 370 -2.33 -0.46 16.96
C LEU A 370 -3.24 -0.53 18.21
N CYS A 371 -4.23 -1.41 18.20
CA CYS A 371 -5.17 -1.63 19.30
C CYS A 371 -5.74 -0.31 19.88
N PRO A 372 -6.47 0.48 19.05
CA PRO A 372 -7.01 1.77 19.49
C PRO A 372 -8.07 1.57 20.57
N ASP A 373 -8.13 2.48 21.54
CA ASP A 373 -9.23 2.54 22.49
C ASP A 373 -10.52 3.02 21.82
N GLU A 374 -11.67 2.49 22.26
CA GLU A 374 -12.97 2.84 21.68
C GLU A 374 -13.40 4.28 21.97
N ILE A 375 -12.89 4.90 23.04
CA ILE A 375 -13.32 6.21 23.53
C ILE A 375 -12.46 7.33 22.93
N ASP A 376 -11.14 7.22 23.06
CA ASP A 376 -10.20 8.29 22.69
C ASP A 376 -9.30 7.95 21.49
N LEU A 377 -9.42 6.72 20.95
CA LEU A 377 -8.64 6.21 19.82
C LEU A 377 -7.13 6.13 20.07
N HIS A 378 -6.66 6.33 21.30
CA HIS A 378 -5.24 6.16 21.62
C HIS A 378 -4.87 4.68 21.58
N SER A 379 -3.66 4.41 21.08
CA SER A 379 -3.13 3.06 20.93
C SER A 379 -2.73 2.48 22.28
N LYS A 380 -3.32 1.33 22.66
CA LYS A 380 -2.98 0.60 23.91
C LYS A 380 -1.62 -0.08 23.88
N THR A 381 -0.99 -0.12 22.71
CA THR A 381 0.37 -0.64 22.50
C THR A 381 1.37 0.49 22.22
N ASP A 382 1.00 1.75 22.51
CA ASP A 382 1.90 2.89 22.30
C ASP A 382 3.07 2.82 23.29
N LEU A 383 4.27 2.66 22.74
CA LEU A 383 5.49 2.50 23.52
C LEU A 383 5.96 3.84 24.13
N ALA A 384 5.57 4.98 23.55
CA ALA A 384 5.85 6.31 24.11
C ALA A 384 5.11 6.52 25.43
N ILE A 385 3.85 6.09 25.46
CA ILE A 385 3.03 6.11 26.67
C ILE A 385 3.65 5.18 27.71
N LEU A 386 3.99 3.94 27.35
CA LEU A 386 4.62 3.00 28.28
C LEU A 386 5.93 3.55 28.85
N HIS A 387 6.79 4.10 28.00
CA HIS A 387 8.05 4.69 28.43
C HIS A 387 7.83 5.82 29.44
N LYS A 388 6.85 6.71 29.17
CA LYS A 388 6.46 7.76 30.11
C LYS A 388 5.94 7.19 31.44
N LEU A 389 5.08 6.17 31.37
CA LEU A 389 4.52 5.52 32.57
C LEU A 389 5.58 4.86 33.45
N LEU A 390 6.64 4.32 32.86
CA LEU A 390 7.74 3.67 33.59
C LEU A 390 8.68 4.67 34.29
N HIS A 391 8.79 5.91 33.78
CA HIS A 391 9.70 6.93 34.32
C HIS A 391 9.03 7.95 35.23
N GLU A 392 7.71 8.12 35.13
CA GLU A 392 6.93 8.95 36.04
C GLU A 392 6.57 8.17 37.31
N SER A 393 6.42 8.87 38.45
CA SER A 393 6.05 8.26 39.74
C SER A 393 4.57 7.86 39.77
N ILE A 394 4.18 6.96 38.88
CA ILE A 394 2.81 6.47 38.70
C ILE A 394 2.64 5.15 39.49
N SER A 395 1.41 4.88 39.93
CA SER A 395 1.12 3.67 40.71
C SER A 395 1.42 2.39 39.91
N GLU A 396 1.97 1.38 40.58
CA GLU A 396 2.26 0.07 39.97
C GLU A 396 1.03 -0.59 39.34
N SER A 397 -0.15 -0.39 39.94
CA SER A 397 -1.40 -0.94 39.44
C SER A 397 -1.76 -0.44 38.03
N ILE A 398 -1.44 0.81 37.72
CA ILE A 398 -1.68 1.41 36.39
C ILE A 398 -0.73 0.81 35.36
N ILE A 399 0.55 0.65 35.71
CA ILE A 399 1.56 0.06 34.83
C ILE A 399 1.22 -1.40 34.53
N LEU A 400 0.84 -2.18 35.55
CA LEU A 400 0.39 -3.56 35.38
C LEU A 400 -0.82 -3.67 34.45
N THR A 401 -1.83 -2.81 34.68
CA THR A 401 -3.03 -2.77 33.83
C THR A 401 -2.67 -2.46 32.37
N TYR A 402 -1.74 -1.53 32.14
CA TYR A 402 -1.28 -1.18 30.80
C TYR A 402 -0.54 -2.35 30.13
N LEU A 403 0.37 -3.03 30.84
CA LEU A 403 1.08 -4.21 30.33
C LEU A 403 0.13 -5.38 30.00
N ASP A 404 -0.90 -5.60 30.81
CA ASP A 404 -1.92 -6.62 30.54
C ASP A 404 -2.77 -6.27 29.31
N GLN A 405 -3.18 -5.01 29.17
CA GLN A 405 -3.90 -4.54 27.97
C GLN A 405 -3.04 -4.70 26.72
N MET A 406 -1.78 -4.27 26.77
CA MET A 406 -0.83 -4.42 25.69
C MET A 406 -0.62 -5.90 25.30
N THR A 407 -0.52 -6.78 26.29
CA THR A 407 -0.40 -8.23 26.06
C THR A 407 -1.64 -8.77 25.35
N LYS A 408 -2.83 -8.38 25.79
CA LYS A 408 -4.10 -8.77 25.17
C LYS A 408 -4.18 -8.32 23.71
N CYS A 409 -3.78 -7.08 23.41
CA CYS A 409 -3.74 -6.58 22.03
C CYS A 409 -2.85 -7.44 21.11
N TYR A 410 -1.71 -7.92 21.61
CA TYR A 410 -0.86 -8.83 20.82
C TYR A 410 -1.46 -10.25 20.70
N GLU A 411 -2.20 -10.72 21.69
CA GLU A 411 -2.98 -11.97 21.59
C GLU A 411 -4.06 -11.85 20.50
N ASP A 412 -4.76 -10.71 20.44
CA ASP A 412 -5.76 -10.42 19.41
C ASP A 412 -5.11 -10.34 18.02
N ALA A 413 -3.94 -9.70 17.89
CA ALA A 413 -3.17 -9.68 16.64
C ALA A 413 -2.71 -11.08 16.18
N ILE A 414 -2.34 -11.96 17.12
CA ILE A 414 -2.04 -13.37 16.82
C ILE A 414 -3.29 -14.09 16.32
N GLN A 415 -4.45 -13.80 16.89
CA GLN A 415 -5.71 -14.42 16.49
C GLN A 415 -6.08 -14.03 15.05
N VAL A 416 -5.94 -12.76 14.68
CA VAL A 416 -6.14 -12.29 13.29
C VAL A 416 -5.30 -13.11 12.29
N LEU A 417 -4.04 -13.40 12.63
CA LEU A 417 -3.16 -14.23 11.79
C LEU A 417 -3.55 -15.71 11.73
N LYS A 418 -4.23 -16.24 12.76
CA LYS A 418 -4.60 -17.65 12.89
C LYS A 418 -5.98 -17.99 12.34
N GLU A 419 -6.87 -17.02 12.19
CA GLU A 419 -8.20 -17.21 11.59
C GLU A 419 -8.16 -17.52 10.08
N ARG A 420 -6.96 -17.82 9.54
CA ARG A 420 -6.67 -18.19 8.17
C ARG A 420 -5.62 -19.30 8.09
#